data_AF-B5TNH5-F1
#
_entry.id   AF-B5TNH5-F1
#
_cell.length_a   1.000
_cell.length_b   1.000
_cell.length_c   1.000
_cell.angle_alpha   90.00
_cell.angle_beta   90.00
_cell.angle_gamma   90.00
#
_symmetry.space_group_name_H-M   'P 1'
#
loop_
_entity.id
_entity.type
_entity.pdbx_description
1 polymer ?
#
loop_
_entity_poly.entity_id
_entity_poly.type
_entity_poly.pdbx_seq_one_letter_code
_entity_poly.pdbx_strand_id
1 'polypeptide(L)'
;SIGGILVFDVTNRESFDNVQKWHNEIQGYACDKIEMVIVGNKIDLEERREVKTEEGKKFAQKYGFDYFETSAKTGENVDAVFESMASKVLSKIGSGDLDPSQEIYGI
;
A
#
# COMPACT_ATOMS: atom_id res chain seq x y z
N SER A 1 -10.91 -2.13 -8.33
CA SER A 1 -10.94 -0.93 -7.49
C SER A 1 -10.00 0.12 -8.05
N ILE A 2 -10.18 1.41 -7.72
CA ILE A 2 -9.33 2.53 -8.20
C ILE A 2 -8.11 2.81 -7.30
N GLY A 3 -8.09 2.23 -6.09
CA GLY A 3 -6.95 2.28 -5.17
C GLY A 3 -6.91 1.06 -4.24
N GLY A 4 -5.75 0.78 -3.65
CA GLY A 4 -5.55 -0.37 -2.76
C GLY A 4 -4.38 -0.22 -1.79
N ILE A 5 -4.50 -0.78 -0.59
CA ILE A 5 -3.46 -0.73 0.45
C ILE A 5 -2.92 -2.15 0.63
N LEU A 6 -1.61 -2.35 0.38
CA LEU A 6 -0.95 -3.63 0.66
C LEU A 6 -0.27 -3.56 2.02
N VAL A 7 -0.75 -4.37 2.96
CA VAL A 7 -0.28 -4.37 4.35
C VAL A 7 0.50 -5.64 4.63
N PHE A 8 1.68 -5.50 5.24
CA PHE A 8 2.41 -6.61 5.87
C PHE A 8 2.65 -6.31 7.35
N ASP A 9 3.04 -7.33 8.11
CA ASP A 9 3.41 -7.21 9.52
C ASP A 9 4.94 -7.11 9.64
N VAL A 10 5.45 -6.04 10.27
CA VAL A 10 6.90 -5.82 10.41
C VAL A 10 7.59 -6.89 11.25
N THR A 11 6.84 -7.65 12.05
CA THR A 11 7.34 -8.76 12.87
C THR A 11 7.17 -10.12 12.19
N ASN A 12 6.81 -10.17 10.90
CA ASN A 12 6.62 -11.40 10.17
C ASN A 12 7.18 -11.25 8.74
N ARG A 13 8.40 -11.76 8.53
CA ARG A 13 9.08 -11.72 7.22
C ARG A 13 8.26 -12.37 6.10
N GLU A 14 7.59 -13.49 6.37
CA GLU A 14 6.80 -14.20 5.37
C GLU A 14 5.65 -13.32 4.84
N SER A 15 5.04 -12.51 5.70
CA SER A 15 3.98 -11.57 5.28
C SER A 15 4.50 -10.50 4.30
N PHE A 16 5.74 -10.03 4.50
CA PHE A 16 6.39 -9.10 3.58
C PHE A 16 6.69 -9.77 2.23
N ASP A 17 7.25 -10.98 2.25
CA ASP A 17 7.55 -11.74 1.03
C ASP A 17 6.27 -12.03 0.23
N ASN A 18 5.16 -12.31 0.93
CA ASN A 18 3.86 -12.48 0.30
C ASN A 18 3.35 -11.19 -0.35
N VAL A 19 3.46 -10.02 0.32
CA VAL A 19 3.10 -8.73 -0.28
C VAL A 19 3.85 -8.46 -1.60
N GLN A 20 5.12 -8.86 -1.69
CA GLN A 20 5.89 -8.73 -2.93
C GLN A 20 5.33 -9.62 -4.06
N LYS A 21 4.87 -10.83 -3.73
CA LYS A 21 4.23 -11.75 -4.69
C LYS A 21 2.87 -11.22 -5.13
N TRP A 22 2.02 -10.82 -4.18
CA TRP A 22 0.70 -10.24 -4.44
C TRP A 22 0.79 -9.03 -5.35
N HIS A 23 1.77 -8.15 -5.16
CA HIS A 23 2.01 -7.05 -6.10
C HIS A 23 2.22 -7.53 -7.54
N ASN A 24 3.09 -8.52 -7.75
CA ASN A 24 3.38 -9.03 -9.09
C ASN A 24 2.15 -9.69 -9.73
N GLU A 25 1.30 -10.35 -8.93
CA GLU A 25 0.04 -10.90 -9.40
C GLU A 25 -0.94 -9.79 -9.79
N ILE A 26 -1.08 -8.76 -8.96
CA ILE A 26 -1.99 -7.63 -9.24
C ILE A 26 -1.55 -6.90 -10.52
N GLN A 27 -0.26 -6.67 -10.76
CA GLN A 27 0.19 -6.11 -12.04
C GLN A 27 -0.04 -7.04 -13.24
N GLY A 28 -0.13 -8.35 -13.04
CA GLY A 28 -0.43 -9.30 -14.10
C GLY A 28 -1.91 -9.29 -14.55
N TYR A 29 -2.82 -8.88 -13.67
CA TYR A 29 -4.27 -8.94 -13.91
C TYR A 29 -4.96 -7.56 -13.96
N ALA A 30 -4.43 -6.56 -13.28
CA ALA A 30 -5.00 -5.22 -13.24
C ALA A 30 -4.44 -4.35 -14.36
N CYS A 31 -5.31 -3.54 -14.96
CA CYS A 31 -4.88 -2.40 -15.77
C CYS A 31 -3.94 -1.51 -14.92
N ASP A 32 -2.89 -0.93 -15.53
CA ASP A 32 -1.82 -0.07 -14.95
C ASP A 32 -2.29 1.16 -14.12
N LYS A 33 -3.56 1.21 -13.74
CA LYS A 33 -4.26 2.38 -13.22
C LYS A 33 -4.60 2.30 -11.73
N ILE A 34 -4.35 1.19 -11.04
CA ILE A 34 -4.65 1.09 -9.60
C ILE A 34 -3.59 1.86 -8.80
N GLU A 35 -4.01 2.84 -8.02
CA GLU A 35 -3.15 3.49 -7.03
C GLU A 35 -2.89 2.58 -5.82
N MET A 36 -1.62 2.44 -5.43
CA MET A 36 -1.25 1.57 -4.32
C MET A 36 -0.36 2.25 -3.29
N VAL A 37 -0.56 1.85 -2.03
CA VAL A 37 0.28 2.24 -0.90
C VAL A 37 0.72 0.98 -0.17
N ILE A 38 2.02 0.90 0.14
CA ILE A 38 2.61 -0.20 0.90
C ILE A 38 2.65 0.19 2.38
N VAL A 39 2.22 -0.70 3.27
CA VAL A 39 2.14 -0.44 4.71
C VAL A 39 2.81 -1.56 5.50
N GLY A 40 3.83 -1.21 6.29
CA GLY A 40 4.34 -2.07 7.36
C GLY A 40 3.55 -1.81 8.65
N ASN A 41 2.75 -2.76 9.11
CA ASN A 41 1.92 -2.62 10.30
C ASN A 41 2.59 -3.27 11.53
N LYS A 42 2.07 -2.98 12.73
CA LYS A 42 2.51 -3.47 14.04
C LYS A 42 3.87 -2.92 14.51
N ILE A 43 4.18 -1.67 14.16
CA ILE A 43 5.42 -1.03 14.62
C ILE A 43 5.50 -0.83 16.15
N ASP A 44 4.38 -0.99 16.86
CA ASP A 44 4.35 -1.07 18.32
C ASP A 44 5.13 -2.27 18.88
N LEU A 45 5.51 -3.23 18.04
CA LEU A 45 6.29 -4.42 18.39
C LEU A 45 7.74 -4.37 17.86
N GLU A 46 8.39 -3.20 17.96
CA GLU A 46 9.74 -2.95 17.40
C GLU A 46 10.81 -3.98 17.82
N GLU A 47 10.76 -4.48 19.06
CA GLU A 47 11.71 -5.49 19.55
C GLU A 47 11.61 -6.84 18.81
N ARG A 48 10.49 -7.08 18.12
CA ARG A 48 10.23 -8.29 17.32
C ARG A 48 10.34 -8.02 15.82
N ARG A 49 10.85 -6.86 15.41
CA ARG A 49 10.95 -6.48 14.00
C ARG A 49 11.83 -7.47 13.25
N GLU A 50 11.24 -8.08 12.23
CA GLU A 50 11.93 -8.95 11.28
C GLU A 50 12.21 -8.25 9.95
N VAL A 51 11.42 -7.23 9.61
CA VAL A 51 11.52 -6.44 8.36
C VAL A 51 11.96 -5.01 8.68
N LYS A 52 13.13 -4.62 8.18
CA LYS A 52 13.65 -3.25 8.39
C LYS A 52 12.84 -2.25 7.57
N THR A 53 12.62 -1.06 8.11
CA THR A 53 11.97 0.07 7.43
C THR A 53 12.57 0.34 6.04
N GLU A 54 13.90 0.27 5.93
CA GLU A 54 14.59 0.48 4.65
C GLU A 54 14.29 -0.58 3.59
N GLU A 55 13.95 -1.81 4.00
CA GLU A 55 13.52 -2.86 3.05
C GLU A 55 12.13 -2.56 2.50
N GLY A 56 11.20 -2.16 3.37
CA GLY A 56 9.86 -1.72 2.98
C GLY A 56 9.88 -0.50 2.04
N LYS A 57 10.68 0.52 2.39
CA LYS A 57 10.90 1.70 1.55
C LYS A 57 11.46 1.34 0.17
N LYS A 58 12.51 0.51 0.12
CA LYS A 58 13.12 0.09 -1.16
C LYS A 58 12.13 -0.66 -2.03
N PHE A 59 11.32 -1.54 -1.44
CA PHE A 59 10.29 -2.24 -2.17
C PHE A 59 9.25 -1.27 -2.76
N ALA A 60 8.71 -0.35 -1.96
CA ALA A 60 7.75 0.63 -2.45
C ALA A 60 8.35 1.54 -3.55
N GLN A 61 9.58 2.04 -3.34
CA GLN A 61 10.29 2.90 -4.29
C GLN A 61 10.53 2.20 -5.64
N LYS A 62 10.84 0.90 -5.63
CA LYS A 62 11.05 0.11 -6.86
C LYS A 62 9.85 0.16 -7.80
N TYR A 63 8.64 0.27 -7.26
CA TYR A 63 7.39 0.28 -8.02
C TYR A 63 6.69 1.65 -8.02
N GLY A 64 7.32 2.68 -7.46
CA GLY A 64 6.77 4.04 -7.42
C GLY A 64 5.61 4.25 -6.45
N PHE A 65 5.46 3.37 -5.45
CA PHE A 65 4.42 3.51 -4.42
C PHE A 65 4.93 4.24 -3.19
N ASP A 66 3.99 4.77 -2.42
CA ASP A 66 4.31 5.30 -1.09
C ASP A 66 4.48 4.15 -0.11
N TYR A 67 5.27 4.43 0.94
CA TYR A 67 5.47 3.53 2.06
C TYR A 67 5.14 4.21 3.38
N PHE A 68 4.34 3.55 4.19
CA PHE A 68 4.05 3.96 5.56
C PHE A 68 4.34 2.82 6.53
N GLU A 69 4.71 3.21 7.75
CA GLU A 69 4.73 2.31 8.88
C GLU A 69 3.62 2.70 9.85
N THR A 70 2.82 1.73 10.29
CA THR A 70 1.63 1.97 11.11
C THR A 70 1.58 1.05 12.32
N SER A 71 0.84 1.46 13.33
CA SER A 71 0.31 0.55 14.34
C SER A 71 -1.20 0.72 14.40
N ALA A 72 -1.91 -0.28 13.89
CA ALA A 72 -3.36 -0.36 14.07
C ALA A 72 -3.79 -0.44 15.55
N LYS A 73 -2.87 -0.85 16.44
CA LYS A 73 -3.13 -0.95 17.89
C LYS A 73 -3.09 0.41 18.57
N THR A 74 -2.12 1.25 18.23
CA THR A 74 -1.96 2.59 18.85
C THR A 74 -2.66 3.69 18.05
N GLY A 75 -3.02 3.41 16.79
CA GLY A 75 -3.53 4.39 15.84
C GLY A 75 -2.43 5.13 15.07
N GLU A 76 -1.16 4.85 15.35
CA GLU A 76 -0.04 5.55 14.73
C GLU A 76 -0.05 5.40 13.20
N ASN A 77 -0.03 6.54 12.51
CA ASN A 77 -0.04 6.70 11.05
C ASN A 77 -1.21 6.08 10.28
N VAL A 78 -2.22 5.54 10.98
CA VAL A 78 -3.38 4.93 10.32
C VAL A 78 -4.13 5.96 9.48
N ASP A 79 -4.47 7.11 10.06
CA ASP A 79 -5.20 8.18 9.35
C ASP A 79 -4.40 8.71 8.16
N ALA A 80 -3.08 8.89 8.33
CA ALA A 80 -2.20 9.39 7.28
C ALA A 80 -2.16 8.47 6.04
N VAL A 81 -2.24 7.15 6.23
CA VAL A 81 -2.33 6.18 5.12
C VAL A 81 -3.61 6.39 4.32
N PHE A 82 -4.75 6.48 5.00
CA PHE A 82 -6.04 6.66 4.34
C PHE A 82 -6.17 8.03 3.68
N GLU A 83 -5.70 9.09 4.33
CA GLU A 83 -5.66 10.45 3.76
C GLU A 83 -4.78 10.53 2.52
N SER A 84 -3.59 9.89 2.53
CA SER A 84 -2.72 9.84 1.35
C SER A 84 -3.40 9.13 0.18
N MET A 85 -3.97 7.94 0.43
CA MET A 85 -4.68 7.17 -0.60
C MET A 85 -5.85 7.97 -1.19
N ALA A 86 -6.70 8.55 -0.33
CA ALA A 86 -7.84 9.35 -0.76
C ALA A 86 -7.38 10.55 -1.60
N SER A 87 -6.34 11.25 -1.16
CA SER A 87 -5.79 12.42 -1.87
C SER A 87 -5.25 12.05 -3.25
N LYS A 88 -4.55 10.91 -3.39
CA LYS A 88 -4.05 10.43 -4.68
C LYS A 88 -5.17 10.07 -5.65
N VAL A 89 -6.16 9.32 -5.16
CA VAL A 89 -7.33 8.94 -5.97
C VAL A 89 -8.08 10.19 -6.44
N LEU A 90 -8.33 11.15 -5.55
CA LEU A 90 -8.98 12.42 -5.91
C LEU A 90 -8.16 13.24 -6.91
N SER A 91 -6.84 13.30 -6.73
CA SER A 91 -5.95 14.01 -7.66
C SER A 91 -6.03 13.42 -9.08
N LYS A 92 -6.05 12.09 -9.19
CA LYS A 92 -6.17 11.41 -10.49
C LYS A 92 -7.55 11.55 -11.14
N ILE A 93 -8.60 11.66 -10.35
CA ILE A 93 -9.93 12.03 -10.85
C ILE A 93 -9.91 13.47 -11.37
N GLY A 94 -9.30 14.39 -10.63
CA GLY A 94 -9.17 15.80 -11.01
C GLY A 94 -8.33 16.04 -12.26
N SER A 95 -7.29 15.22 -12.51
CA SER A 95 -6.49 15.28 -13.74
C SER A 95 -7.12 14.59 -14.94
N GLY A 96 -8.18 13.81 -14.74
CA GLY A 96 -8.83 13.01 -15.80
C GLY A 96 -8.15 11.66 -16.09
N ASP A 97 -7.14 11.28 -15.31
CA ASP A 97 -6.42 10.00 -15.46
C ASP A 97 -7.23 8.80 -14.95
N LEU A 98 -8.16 9.05 -14.02
CA LEU A 98 -9.12 8.07 -13.52
C LEU A 98 -10.55 8.57 -13.71
N ASP A 99 -11.36 7.77 -14.40
CA ASP A 99 -12.80 7.99 -14.53
C ASP A 99 -13.55 7.13 -13.49
N PRO A 100 -14.15 7.74 -12.45
CA PRO A 100 -14.87 7.02 -11.40
C PRO A 100 -16.19 6.41 -11.90
N SER A 101 -16.66 6.76 -13.11
CA SER A 101 -17.89 6.24 -13.70
C SER A 101 -17.69 4.96 -14.52
N GLN A 102 -16.45 4.55 -14.79
CA GLN A 102 -16.18 3.27 -15.45
C GLN A 102 -16.36 2.10 -14.48
N GLU A 103 -17.35 1.24 -14.73
CA GLU A 103 -17.68 0.05 -13.91
C GLU A 103 -16.59 -1.05 -13.90
N ILE A 104 -15.45 -0.87 -14.56
CA ILE A 104 -14.37 -1.87 -14.71
C ILE A 104 -13.61 -2.11 -13.39
N TYR A 105 -13.89 -1.32 -12.34
CA TYR A 105 -13.19 -1.41 -11.06
C TYR A 105 -13.89 -2.30 -10.01
N GLY A 106 -14.91 -3.08 -10.38
CA GLY A 106 -15.47 -4.11 -9.50
C GLY A 106 -14.64 -5.40 -9.56
N ILE A 107 -14.18 -5.88 -8.41
CA ILE A 107 -13.91 -7.32 -8.19
C ILE A 107 -15.21 -7.99 -7.79
#